data_AF-A0AAE9AYL5-F1
#
_entry.id   AF-A0AAE9AYL5-F1
#
_cell.length_a   1.000
_cell.length_b   1.000
_cell.length_c   1.000
_cell.angle_alpha   90.00
_cell.angle_beta   90.00
_cell.angle_gamma   90.00
#
_symmetry.space_group_name_H-M   'P 1'
#
loop_
_entity.id
_entity.type
_entity.pdbx_description
1 polymer ?
#
loop_
_entity_poly.entity_id
_entity_poly.type
_entity_poly.pdbx_seq_one_letter_code
_entity_poly.pdbx_strand_id
1 'polypeptide(L)'
;AVLRASVKTNEWINANPEKAKASANAALKGLSGKELPAEVIDPAWKSITFLDDPLAATLNTEAEHAVKAGLLDKPDLKGIYDLTLLNKVLKAEGKDEVDDAGLGAE
;
A
#
# COMPACT_ATOMS: atom_id res chain seq x y z
N ALA A 1 -6.07 12.99 -10.00
CA ALA A 1 -5.72 13.80 -8.81
C ALA A 1 -5.37 12.90 -7.62
N VAL A 2 -6.25 11.95 -7.25
CA VAL A 2 -6.05 11.03 -6.11
C VAL A 2 -4.74 10.24 -6.18
N LEU A 3 -4.47 9.51 -7.26
CA LEU A 3 -3.22 8.72 -7.41
C LEU A 3 -1.95 9.57 -7.28
N ARG A 4 -1.92 10.75 -7.93
CA ARG A 4 -0.80 11.69 -7.79
C ARG A 4 -0.61 12.14 -6.35
N ALA A 5 -1.70 12.42 -5.63
CA ALA A 5 -1.60 12.79 -4.21
C ALA A 5 -1.07 11.62 -3.36
N SER A 6 -1.49 10.39 -3.64
CA SER A 6 -0.97 9.19 -2.98
C SER A 6 0.54 9.03 -3.18
N VAL A 7 1.01 9.09 -4.43
CA VAL A 7 2.43 8.97 -4.79
C VAL A 7 3.29 10.04 -4.09
N LYS A 8 2.82 11.30 -4.09
CA LYS A 8 3.52 12.39 -3.39
C LYS A 8 3.48 12.26 -1.87
N THR A 9 2.42 11.66 -1.34
CA THR A 9 2.31 11.41 0.10
C THR A 9 3.28 10.30 0.51
N ASN A 10 3.38 9.22 -0.25
CA ASN A 10 4.39 8.17 -0.05
C ASN A 10 5.81 8.73 -0.11
N GLU A 11 6.12 9.58 -1.10
CA GLU A 11 7.41 10.27 -1.19
C GLU A 11 7.67 11.12 0.07
N TRP A 12 6.69 11.91 0.50
CA TRP A 12 6.80 12.74 1.70
C TRP A 12 7.00 11.91 2.98
N ILE A 13 6.27 10.79 3.13
CA ILE A 13 6.40 9.87 4.27
C ILE A 13 7.83 9.32 4.34
N ASN A 14 8.34 8.83 3.21
CA ASN A 14 9.70 8.29 3.13
C ASN A 14 10.77 9.36 3.43
N ALA A 15 10.55 10.62 3.01
CA ALA A 15 11.45 11.73 3.31
C ALA A 15 11.30 12.29 4.74
N ASN A 16 10.19 12.02 5.43
CA ASN A 16 9.87 12.59 6.74
C ASN A 16 9.33 11.53 7.73
N PRO A 17 10.05 10.43 7.97
CA PRO A 17 9.50 9.28 8.70
C PRO A 17 9.02 9.61 10.11
N GLU A 18 9.76 10.43 10.87
CA GLU A 18 9.36 10.83 12.22
C GLU A 18 8.10 11.71 12.24
N LYS A 19 7.96 12.64 11.28
CA LYS A 19 6.76 13.48 11.17
C LYS A 19 5.56 12.66 10.71
N ALA A 20 5.76 11.73 9.78
CA ALA A 20 4.73 10.83 9.29
C ALA A 20 4.22 9.91 10.42
N LYS A 21 5.13 9.31 11.20
CA LYS A 21 4.81 8.50 12.38
C LYS A 21 4.01 9.29 13.41
N ALA A 22 4.45 10.51 13.74
CA ALA A 22 3.75 11.38 14.68
C ALA A 22 2.34 11.75 14.19
N SER A 23 2.21 12.10 12.90
CA SER A 23 0.92 12.39 12.26
C SER A 23 -0.02 11.19 12.31
N ALA A 24 0.47 9.99 11.97
CA ALA A 24 -0.30 8.76 12.04
C ALA A 24 -0.76 8.45 13.46
N ASN A 25 0.10 8.60 14.47
CA ASN A 25 -0.27 8.34 15.87
C ASN A 25 -1.33 9.33 16.39
N ALA A 26 -1.21 10.61 16.03
CA ALA A 26 -2.21 11.61 16.35
C ALA A 26 -3.56 11.31 15.68
N ALA A 27 -3.56 10.82 14.44
CA ALA A 27 -4.78 10.37 13.77
C ALA A 27 -5.40 9.15 14.48
N LEU A 28 -4.59 8.18 14.92
CA LEU A 28 -5.05 7.04 15.71
C LEU A 28 -5.74 7.47 17.02
N LYS A 29 -5.26 8.53 17.67
CA LYS A 29 -5.95 9.11 18.84
C LYS A 29 -7.37 9.54 18.52
N GLY A 30 -7.57 10.21 17.38
CA GLY A 30 -8.89 10.64 16.92
C GLY A 30 -9.80 9.46 16.57
N LEU A 31 -9.25 8.42 15.93
CA LEU A 31 -10.02 7.26 15.44
C LEU A 31 -10.30 6.19 16.51
N SER A 32 -9.40 6.03 17.47
CA SER A 32 -9.44 4.94 18.47
C SER A 32 -9.52 5.42 19.93
N GLY A 33 -9.44 6.73 20.16
CA GLY A 33 -9.51 7.36 21.49
C GLY A 33 -8.16 7.48 22.20
N LYS A 34 -7.08 6.88 21.69
CA LYS A 34 -5.73 6.98 22.28
C LYS A 34 -4.62 6.83 21.25
N GLU A 35 -3.47 7.43 21.56
CA GLU A 35 -2.23 7.17 20.83
C GLU A 35 -1.67 5.80 21.21
N LEU A 36 -0.88 5.22 20.32
CA LEU A 36 -0.03 4.08 20.66
C LEU A 36 1.16 4.57 21.51
N PRO A 37 1.52 3.84 22.58
CA PRO A 37 2.75 4.10 23.32
C PRO A 37 3.99 4.03 22.42
N ALA A 38 5.04 4.77 22.77
CA ALA A 38 6.27 4.86 21.99
C ALA A 38 6.91 3.48 21.77
N GLU A 39 6.93 2.65 22.82
CA GLU A 39 7.45 1.28 22.79
C GLU A 39 6.71 0.34 21.82
N VAL A 40 5.51 0.72 21.38
CA VAL A 40 4.73 -0.01 20.37
C VAL A 40 4.93 0.58 18.98
N ILE A 41 4.75 1.89 18.82
CA ILE A 41 4.75 2.51 17.49
C ILE A 41 6.14 2.62 16.89
N ASP A 42 7.18 2.82 17.71
CA ASP A 42 8.56 2.96 17.22
C ASP A 42 9.08 1.70 16.52
N PRO A 43 8.95 0.48 17.07
CA PRO A 43 9.32 -0.73 16.34
C PRO A 43 8.33 -1.04 15.21
N ALA A 44 7.03 -0.82 15.38
CA ALA A 44 6.04 -1.09 14.34
C ALA A 44 6.29 -0.26 13.07
N TRP A 45 6.62 1.03 13.22
CA TRP A 45 6.88 1.90 12.09
C TRP A 45 8.07 1.45 11.24
N LYS A 46 9.12 0.89 11.87
CA LYS A 46 10.30 0.35 11.18
C LYS A 46 9.98 -0.90 10.35
N SER A 47 8.89 -1.59 10.66
CA SER A 47 8.43 -2.77 9.91
C SER A 47 7.54 -2.42 8.72
N ILE A 48 7.26 -1.13 8.48
CA ILE A 48 6.40 -0.67 7.38
C ILE A 48 7.28 -0.13 6.25
N THR A 49 6.96 -0.55 5.02
CA THR A 49 7.50 0.05 3.79
C THR A 49 6.37 0.71 3.03
N PHE A 50 6.54 1.98 2.66
CA PHE A 50 5.54 2.74 1.91
C PHE A 50 5.88 2.68 0.42
N LEU A 51 5.05 2.02 -0.36
CA LEU A 51 5.28 1.72 -1.78
C LEU A 51 4.21 2.38 -2.66
N ASP A 52 4.62 2.74 -3.88
CA ASP A 52 3.69 3.05 -4.96
C ASP A 52 3.28 1.78 -5.73
N ASP A 53 4.10 0.74 -5.66
CA ASP A 53 3.84 -0.59 -6.25
C ASP A 53 2.79 -1.35 -5.43
N PRO A 54 1.69 -1.82 -6.05
CA PRO A 54 0.65 -2.60 -5.36
C PRO A 54 1.05 -4.05 -5.08
N LEU A 55 2.25 -4.50 -5.49
CA LEU A 55 2.79 -5.85 -5.31
C LEU A 55 1.91 -6.94 -5.93
N ALA A 56 1.45 -6.74 -7.17
CA ALA A 56 0.49 -7.63 -7.82
C ALA A 56 0.88 -9.13 -7.82
N ALA A 57 2.18 -9.43 -7.85
CA ALA A 57 2.69 -10.80 -7.79
C ALA A 57 2.33 -11.55 -6.49
N THR A 58 2.03 -10.86 -5.38
CA THR A 58 1.69 -11.50 -4.09
C THR A 58 0.26 -11.99 -4.04
N LEU A 59 -0.65 -11.39 -4.83
CA LEU A 59 -2.09 -11.62 -4.71
C LEU A 59 -2.48 -13.09 -4.95
N ASN A 60 -1.81 -13.78 -5.88
CA ASN A 60 -2.05 -15.22 -6.09
C ASN A 60 -1.77 -16.02 -4.82
N THR A 61 -0.64 -15.76 -4.15
CA THR A 61 -0.27 -16.46 -2.91
C THR A 61 -1.25 -16.11 -1.78
N GLU A 62 -1.67 -14.86 -1.68
CA GLU A 62 -2.66 -14.42 -0.69
C GLU A 62 -4.01 -15.12 -0.88
N ALA A 63 -4.49 -15.22 -2.13
CA ALA A 63 -5.71 -15.94 -2.47
C ALA A 63 -5.60 -17.44 -2.17
N GLU A 64 -4.48 -18.08 -2.52
CA GLU A 64 -4.21 -19.49 -2.19
C GLU A 64 -4.24 -19.73 -0.68
N HIS A 65 -3.66 -18.84 0.12
CA HIS A 65 -3.72 -18.92 1.58
C HIS A 65 -5.16 -18.78 2.10
N ALA A 66 -5.95 -17.85 1.56
CA ALA A 66 -7.34 -17.67 1.96
C ALA A 66 -8.22 -18.90 1.64
N VAL A 67 -8.02 -19.50 0.47
CA VAL A 67 -8.69 -20.76 0.07
C VAL A 67 -8.30 -21.89 1.00
N LYS A 68 -7.00 -22.07 1.28
CA LYS A 68 -6.51 -23.10 2.20
C LYS A 68 -7.04 -22.93 3.62
N ALA A 69 -7.24 -21.69 4.05
CA ALA A 69 -7.83 -21.37 5.36
C ALA A 69 -9.36 -21.53 5.40
N GLY A 70 -10.02 -21.80 4.26
CA GLY A 70 -11.48 -21.91 4.15
C GLY A 70 -12.20 -20.56 4.25
N LEU A 71 -11.50 -19.45 4.02
CA LEU A 71 -12.05 -18.09 4.08
C LEU A 71 -12.60 -17.61 2.74
N LEU A 72 -12.26 -18.31 1.65
CA LEU A 72 -12.61 -17.93 0.28
C LEU A 72 -12.76 -19.18 -0.60
N ASP A 73 -13.72 -19.16 -1.52
CA ASP A 73 -13.71 -20.06 -2.68
C ASP A 73 -12.58 -19.67 -3.65
N LYS A 74 -12.17 -20.55 -4.58
CA LYS A 74 -11.12 -20.19 -5.54
C LYS A 74 -11.57 -19.01 -6.42
N PRO A 75 -10.92 -17.82 -6.32
CA PRO A 75 -11.33 -16.66 -7.10
C PRO A 75 -10.72 -16.70 -8.51
N ASP A 76 -11.37 -16.00 -9.44
CA ASP A 76 -10.71 -15.55 -10.67
C ASP A 76 -10.11 -14.17 -10.40
N LEU A 77 -8.79 -14.06 -10.56
CA LEU A 77 -8.02 -12.84 -10.28
C LEU A 77 -7.72 -12.02 -11.54
N LYS A 78 -8.09 -12.53 -12.73
CA LYS A 78 -7.83 -11.81 -13.98
C LYS A 78 -8.61 -10.49 -14.01
N GLY A 79 -7.92 -9.40 -14.34
CA GLY A 79 -8.54 -8.08 -14.48
C GLY A 79 -8.70 -7.29 -13.17
N ILE A 80 -8.13 -7.77 -12.06
CA ILE A 80 -8.28 -7.10 -10.76
C ILE A 80 -7.43 -5.83 -10.64
N TYR A 81 -6.37 -5.71 -11.44
CA TYR A 81 -5.52 -4.51 -11.50
C TYR A 81 -5.75 -3.71 -12.78
N ASP A 82 -6.05 -2.42 -12.65
CA ASP A 82 -5.89 -1.45 -13.74
C ASP A 82 -4.79 -0.46 -13.32
N LEU A 83 -3.57 -0.68 -13.81
CA LEU A 83 -2.40 0.13 -13.48
C LEU A 83 -2.19 1.30 -14.45
N THR A 84 -3.08 1.48 -15.43
CA THR A 84 -2.95 2.49 -16.50
C THR A 84 -2.78 3.90 -15.91
N LEU A 85 -3.63 4.26 -14.95
CA LEU A 85 -3.59 5.60 -14.35
C LEU A 85 -2.43 5.78 -13.37
N LEU A 86 -2.02 4.71 -12.68
CA LEU A 86 -0.88 4.74 -11.77
C LEU A 86 0.42 4.92 -12.55
N ASN A 87 0.65 4.11 -13.59
CA ASN A 87 1.85 4.19 -14.44
C ASN A 87 1.95 5.53 -15.17
N LYS A 88 0.82 6.11 -15.60
CA LYS A 88 0.80 7.49 -16.12
C LYS A 88 1.29 8.52 -15.09
N VAL A 89 0.96 8.35 -13.82
CA VAL A 89 1.41 9.23 -12.74
C VAL A 89 2.89 9.01 -12.44
N LEU A 90 3.33 7.76 -12.28
CA LEU A 90 4.72 7.41 -11.98
C LEU A 90 5.66 7.95 -13.04
N LYS A 91 5.34 7.74 -14.31
CA LYS A 91 6.09 8.30 -15.45
C LYS A 91 6.16 9.83 -15.43
N ALA A 92 5.06 10.51 -15.08
CA ALA A 92 5.04 11.97 -15.00
C ALA A 92 5.88 12.52 -13.83
N GLU A 93 6.08 11.74 -12.77
CA GLU A 93 6.96 12.06 -11.64
C GLU A 93 8.38 11.47 -11.81
N GLY A 94 8.70 10.90 -12.99
CA GLY A 94 10.04 10.37 -13.30
C GLY A 94 10.38 9.04 -12.61
N LYS A 95 9.38 8.30 -12.14
CA LYS A 95 9.52 6.97 -11.53
C LYS A 95 9.25 5.85 -12.54
N ASP A 96 9.76 4.66 -12.24
CA ASP A 96 9.50 3.46 -13.03
C ASP A 96 8.02 3.04 -12.97
N GLU A 97 7.54 2.44 -14.06
CA GLU A 97 6.22 1.84 -14.14
C GLU A 97 6.19 0.51 -13.37
N VAL A 98 5.02 0.15 -12.84
CA VAL A 98 4.81 -1.09 -12.07
C VAL A 98 4.06 -2.12 -12.89
N ASP A 99 4.30 -3.40 -12.58
CA ASP A 99 3.79 -4.56 -13.31
C ASP A 99 2.58 -5.16 -12.57
N ASP A 100 1.58 -5.61 -13.33
CA ASP A 100 0.37 -6.25 -12.79
C ASP A 100 0.51 -7.77 -12.58
N ALA A 101 1.70 -8.32 -12.80
CA ALA A 101 2.01 -9.75 -12.70
C ALA A 101 1.12 -10.64 -13.60
N GLY A 102 0.61 -10.11 -14.70
CA GLY A 102 -0.32 -10.79 -15.60
C GLY A 102 -1.76 -10.85 -15.08
N LEU A 103 -2.08 -10.10 -14.03
CA LEU A 103 -3.42 -9.99 -13.43
C LEU A 103 -4.20 -8.75 -13.92
N GLY A 104 -3.63 -8.00 -14.87
CA GLY A 104 -4.19 -6.76 -15.39
C GLY A 104 -5.54 -6.89 -16.09
N ALA A 105 -6.29 -5.79 -16.09
CA ALA A 105 -7.43 -5.57 -16.96
C ALA A 105 -6.92 -5.22 -18.38
N GLU A 106 -7.48 -5.89 -19.39
CA GLU A 106 -7.17 -5.64 -20.81
C GLU A 106 -7.46 -4.20 -21.25
#